data_AF-A0A415CG17-F1
#
_entry.id   AF-A0A415CG17-F1
#
_cell.length_a   1.000
_cell.length_b   1.000
_cell.length_c   1.000
_cell.angle_alpha   90.00
_cell.angle_beta   90.00
_cell.angle_gamma   90.00
#
_symmetry.space_group_name_H-M   'P 1'
#
loop_
_entity.id
_entity.type
_entity.pdbx_description
1 polymer ?
#
loop_
_entity_poly.entity_id
_entity_poly.type
_entity_poly.pdbx_seq_one_letter_code
_entity_poly.pdbx_strand_id
1 'polypeptide(L)'
;MTLYSIGIVAKHYGVSHSTIRRWAEKSLLAVACRTFGGHRRFDLQLNPVASGVEHKHLGYARVSSHDQKEDLIRQAERLKQAGCSEVITDIGSGLNCNKPGLRALLNRILKGHVHTLSVVYEDRQLRFGTALIRLMCRKTGTDMRVLEEASPKTFEEELAKDIVTLLTVFCARLYVKRSHKNKTQSL
;
A
#
# COMPACT_ATOMS: atom_id res chain seq x y z
N MET A 1 28.82 1.04 25.12
CA MET A 1 28.52 0.29 23.88
C MET A 1 27.58 -0.84 24.21
N THR A 2 26.38 -0.86 23.62
CA THR A 2 25.38 -1.90 23.85
C THR A 2 25.46 -2.93 22.72
N LEU A 3 25.74 -4.19 23.07
CA LEU A 3 25.95 -5.26 22.10
C LEU A 3 24.71 -6.16 22.02
N TYR A 4 24.23 -6.39 20.81
CA TYR A 4 22.99 -7.14 20.57
C TYR A 4 23.26 -8.56 20.09
N SER A 5 22.37 -9.48 20.47
CA SER A 5 22.36 -10.86 19.97
C SER A 5 21.79 -10.92 18.55
N ILE A 6 22.08 -12.00 17.84
CA ILE A 6 21.59 -12.21 16.47
C ILE A 6 20.06 -12.14 16.36
N GLY A 7 19.33 -12.57 17.39
CA GLY A 7 17.86 -12.54 17.38
C GLY A 7 17.30 -11.13 17.47
N ILE A 8 17.91 -10.28 18.30
CA ILE A 8 17.52 -8.87 18.40
C ILE A 8 17.81 -8.15 17.09
N VAL A 9 18.98 -8.41 16.50
CA VAL A 9 19.39 -7.83 15.21
C VAL A 9 18.47 -8.30 14.07
N ALA A 10 18.15 -9.58 14.01
CA ALA A 10 17.24 -10.12 13.00
C ALA A 10 15.85 -9.49 13.09
N LYS A 11 15.33 -9.31 14.31
CA LYS A 11 14.05 -8.60 14.54
C LYS A 11 14.15 -7.13 14.14
N HIS A 12 15.27 -6.48 14.42
CA HIS A 12 15.53 -5.08 14.06
C HIS A 12 15.55 -4.86 12.54
N TYR A 13 16.15 -5.78 11.77
CA TYR A 13 16.19 -5.72 10.31
C TYR A 13 14.99 -6.41 9.61
N GLY A 14 14.08 -7.04 10.35
CA GLY A 14 12.93 -7.77 9.79
C GLY A 14 13.30 -9.00 8.95
N VAL A 15 14.46 -9.63 9.21
CA VAL A 15 14.96 -10.79 8.44
C VAL A 15 15.15 -12.03 9.32
N SER A 16 15.35 -13.20 8.71
CA SER A 16 15.64 -14.44 9.44
C SER A 16 17.06 -14.46 10.03
N HIS A 17 17.27 -15.29 11.06
CA HIS A 17 18.61 -15.49 11.66
C HIS A 17 19.66 -15.94 10.65
N SER A 18 19.28 -16.76 9.66
CA SER A 18 20.18 -17.25 8.61
C SER A 18 20.64 -16.12 7.68
N THR A 19 19.78 -15.15 7.37
CA THR A 19 20.15 -13.95 6.58
C THR A 19 21.22 -13.12 7.29
N ILE A 20 21.07 -12.90 8.60
CA ILE A 20 22.07 -12.18 9.39
C ILE A 20 23.43 -12.91 9.42
N ARG A 21 23.44 -14.25 9.56
CA ARG A 21 24.69 -15.04 9.49
C ARG A 21 25.38 -14.87 8.13
N ARG A 22 24.62 -14.97 7.05
CA ARG A 22 25.10 -14.80 5.68
C ARG A 22 25.64 -13.40 5.43
N TRP A 23 25.00 -12.36 5.95
CA TRP A 23 25.49 -10.98 5.83
C TRP A 23 26.79 -10.76 6.59
N ALA A 24 26.91 -11.34 7.79
CA ALA A 24 28.14 -11.31 8.55
C ALA A 24 29.30 -12.05 7.85
N GLU A 25 29.01 -13.15 7.15
CA GLU A 25 30.01 -13.90 6.35
C GLU A 25 30.45 -13.17 5.09
N LYS A 26 29.54 -12.41 4.47
CA LYS A 26 29.82 -11.58 3.29
C LYS A 26 30.37 -10.18 3.63
N SER A 27 30.70 -9.94 4.90
CA SER A 27 31.14 -8.63 5.41
C SER A 27 30.17 -7.47 5.13
N LEU A 28 28.88 -7.77 4.89
CA LEU A 28 27.81 -6.79 4.71
C LEU A 28 27.27 -6.28 6.07
N LEU A 29 27.53 -7.02 7.14
CA LEU A 29 27.17 -6.66 8.51
C LEU A 29 28.39 -6.87 9.41
N ALA A 30 28.92 -5.79 9.97
CA ALA A 30 30.06 -5.78 10.86
C ALA A 30 29.75 -6.51 12.17
N VAL A 31 30.57 -7.51 12.49
CA VAL A 31 30.51 -8.20 13.78
C VAL A 31 31.38 -7.43 14.77
N ALA A 32 30.79 -6.93 15.85
CA ALA A 32 31.52 -6.14 16.84
C ALA A 32 32.46 -7.03 17.68
N CYS A 33 31.98 -8.19 18.13
CA CYS A 33 32.82 -9.19 18.79
C CYS A 33 32.17 -10.57 18.77
N ARG A 34 32.92 -11.56 19.28
CA ARG A 34 32.38 -12.89 19.60
C ARG A 34 32.49 -13.12 21.10
N THR A 35 31.47 -13.74 21.69
CA THR A 35 31.54 -14.22 23.08
C THR A 35 32.50 -15.40 23.18
N PHE A 36 32.92 -15.76 24.40
CA PHE A 36 33.71 -16.98 24.66
C PHE A 36 33.08 -18.24 24.04
N GLY A 37 31.74 -18.37 24.07
CA GLY A 37 31.01 -19.46 23.41
C GLY A 37 30.84 -19.32 21.88
N GLY A 38 31.60 -18.46 21.21
CA GLY A 38 31.59 -18.30 19.75
C GLY A 38 30.40 -17.54 19.15
N HIS A 39 29.43 -17.08 19.96
CA HIS A 39 28.29 -16.32 19.47
C HIS A 39 28.69 -14.92 19.01
N ARG A 40 28.28 -14.56 17.78
CA ARG A 40 28.46 -13.23 17.19
C ARG A 40 27.60 -12.18 17.93
N ARG A 41 28.20 -11.03 18.23
CA ARG A 41 27.54 -9.85 18.80
C ARG A 41 27.69 -8.67 17.85
N PHE A 42 26.64 -7.87 17.76
CA PHE A 42 26.54 -6.77 16.81
C PHE A 42 26.35 -5.46 17.55
N ASP A 43 26.99 -4.40 17.06
CA ASP A 43 26.69 -3.03 17.42
C ASP A 43 25.84 -2.41 16.31
N LEU A 44 24.68 -1.86 16.68
CA LEU A 44 23.78 -1.19 15.74
C LEU A 44 24.32 0.18 15.30
N GLN A 45 25.30 0.75 16.01
CA GLN A 45 25.95 1.99 15.56
C GLN A 45 26.99 1.75 14.46
N LEU A 46 27.67 0.59 14.50
CA LEU A 46 28.59 0.16 13.44
C LEU A 46 27.86 -0.44 12.23
N ASN A 47 26.63 -0.87 12.46
CA ASN A 47 25.71 -1.33 11.44
C ASN A 47 24.48 -0.43 11.49
N PRO A 48 24.61 0.84 11.10
CA PRO A 48 23.40 1.62 10.85
C PRO A 48 22.58 0.80 9.85
N VAL A 49 21.26 0.82 10.02
CA VAL A 49 20.41 0.32 8.95
C VAL A 49 20.75 1.19 7.76
N ALA A 50 21.61 0.71 6.87
CA ALA A 50 21.58 1.13 5.50
C ALA A 50 20.15 0.75 5.10
N SER A 51 19.27 1.75 5.06
CA SER A 51 17.93 1.69 4.53
C SER A 51 18.03 1.44 3.02
N GLY A 52 18.71 0.35 2.65
CA GLY A 52 18.92 -0.16 1.31
C GLY A 52 17.75 -1.03 0.86
N VAL A 53 16.67 -1.06 1.64
CA VAL A 53 15.35 -1.13 1.01
C VAL A 53 15.13 0.28 0.49
N GLU A 54 15.30 0.50 -0.82
CA GLU A 54 14.84 1.73 -1.46
C GLU A 54 13.44 2.03 -0.94
N HIS A 55 13.33 2.99 -0.05
CA HIS A 55 12.08 3.39 0.53
C HIS A 55 11.38 4.22 -0.54
N LYS A 56 10.62 3.52 -1.40
CA LYS A 56 10.09 4.11 -2.62
C LYS A 56 9.02 5.13 -2.27
N HIS A 57 9.11 6.28 -2.92
CA HIS A 57 8.01 7.24 -2.98
C HIS A 57 7.07 6.76 -4.09
N LEU A 58 5.92 6.21 -3.71
CA LEU A 58 4.93 5.69 -4.65
C LEU A 58 3.82 6.72 -4.88
N GLY A 59 3.43 6.89 -6.13
CA GLY A 59 2.20 7.54 -6.52
C GLY A 59 1.10 6.52 -6.76
N TYR A 60 -0.14 6.84 -6.37
CA TYR A 60 -1.32 6.12 -6.84
C TYR A 60 -2.26 7.09 -7.54
N ALA A 61 -2.81 6.71 -8.69
CA ALA A 61 -3.82 7.47 -9.42
C ALA A 61 -4.94 6.57 -9.91
N ARG A 62 -6.18 7.08 -9.95
CA ARG A 62 -7.35 6.30 -10.36
C ARG A 62 -8.38 7.19 -11.04
N VAL A 63 -9.05 6.63 -12.05
CA VAL A 63 -10.27 7.19 -12.64
C VAL A 63 -11.38 6.14 -12.69
N SER A 64 -12.63 6.58 -12.86
CA SER A 64 -13.80 5.69 -12.78
C SER A 64 -14.15 5.01 -14.10
N SER A 65 -13.94 5.68 -15.24
CA SER A 65 -14.17 5.11 -16.57
C SER A 65 -12.98 5.32 -17.51
N HIS A 66 -12.97 4.57 -18.61
CA HIS A 66 -11.97 4.71 -19.66
C HIS A 66 -12.06 6.07 -20.38
N ASP A 67 -13.22 6.71 -20.39
CA ASP A 67 -13.41 8.05 -20.97
C ASP A 67 -12.56 9.11 -20.24
N GLN A 68 -12.16 8.83 -19.00
CA GLN A 68 -11.34 9.70 -18.16
C GLN A 68 -9.84 9.38 -18.27
N LYS A 69 -9.40 8.63 -19.29
CA LYS A 69 -8.01 8.19 -19.44
C LYS A 69 -7.02 9.35 -19.54
N GLU A 70 -7.40 10.45 -20.19
CA GLU A 70 -6.55 11.65 -20.26
C GLU A 70 -6.32 12.27 -18.87
N ASP A 71 -7.34 12.29 -18.03
CA ASP A 71 -7.21 12.75 -16.64
C ASP A 71 -6.30 11.81 -15.83
N LEU A 72 -6.39 10.49 -16.05
CA LEU A 72 -5.48 9.53 -15.41
C LEU A 72 -4.00 9.79 -15.77
N ILE A 73 -3.72 10.12 -17.03
CA ILE A 73 -2.37 10.45 -17.49
C ILE A 73 -1.89 11.74 -16.80
N ARG A 74 -2.73 12.78 -16.77
CA ARG A 74 -2.43 14.04 -16.10
C ARG A 74 -2.15 13.84 -14.60
N GLN A 75 -2.96 13.04 -13.91
CA GLN A 75 -2.73 12.68 -12.50
C GLN A 75 -1.40 11.95 -12.33
N ALA A 76 -1.06 11.01 -13.21
CA ALA A 76 0.18 10.26 -13.14
C ALA A 76 1.42 11.14 -13.37
N GLU A 77 1.37 12.07 -14.32
CA GLU A 77 2.44 13.04 -14.56
C GLU A 77 2.66 13.94 -13.34
N ARG A 78 1.57 14.40 -12.73
CA ARG A 78 1.63 15.26 -11.54
C ARG A 78 2.27 14.55 -10.34
N LEU A 79 1.96 13.27 -10.15
CA LEU A 79 2.62 12.44 -9.13
C LEU A 79 4.11 12.26 -9.43
N LYS A 80 4.50 12.08 -10.68
CA LYS A 80 5.94 12.04 -11.06
C LYS A 80 6.63 13.36 -10.76
N GLN A 81 6.00 14.49 -11.09
CA GLN A 81 6.52 15.83 -10.77
C GLN A 81 6.66 16.07 -9.27
N ALA A 82 5.79 15.46 -8.45
CA ALA A 82 5.86 15.51 -6.99
C ALA A 82 6.97 14.62 -6.39
N GLY A 83 7.77 13.92 -7.21
CA GLY A 83 8.91 13.12 -6.78
C GLY A 83 8.63 11.62 -6.64
N CYS A 84 7.46 11.12 -7.06
CA CYS A 84 7.16 9.69 -7.03
C CYS A 84 8.08 8.91 -7.99
N SER A 85 8.80 7.94 -7.46
CA SER A 85 9.70 7.05 -8.21
C SER A 85 8.92 6.11 -9.14
N GLU A 86 7.72 5.71 -8.72
CA GLU A 86 6.83 4.85 -9.49
C GLU A 86 5.38 5.29 -9.24
N VAL A 87 4.56 5.26 -10.29
CA VAL A 87 3.13 5.59 -10.20
C VAL A 87 2.32 4.36 -10.60
N ILE A 88 1.47 3.90 -9.70
CA ILE A 88 0.50 2.83 -9.93
C ILE A 88 -0.81 3.48 -10.37
N THR A 89 -1.43 2.96 -11.42
CA THR A 89 -2.69 3.48 -11.95
C THR A 89 -3.77 2.41 -12.00
N ASP A 90 -5.04 2.83 -11.87
CA ASP A 90 -6.19 1.95 -12.02
C ASP A 90 -7.36 2.66 -12.72
N ILE A 91 -8.18 1.89 -13.43
CA ILE A 91 -9.46 2.32 -13.99
C ILE A 91 -10.58 1.50 -13.37
N GLY A 92 -11.62 2.15 -12.88
CA GLY A 92 -12.83 1.53 -12.34
C GLY A 92 -13.31 2.18 -11.04
N SER A 93 -14.55 1.91 -10.63
CA SER A 93 -15.21 2.53 -9.46
C SER A 93 -14.37 2.46 -8.19
N GLY A 94 -14.40 3.53 -7.38
CA GLY A 94 -13.72 3.59 -6.09
C GLY A 94 -14.25 2.58 -5.06
N LEU A 95 -15.41 1.96 -5.29
CA LEU A 95 -15.95 0.85 -4.47
C LEU A 95 -15.24 -0.48 -4.72
N ASN A 96 -14.61 -0.66 -5.88
CA ASN A 96 -13.96 -1.92 -6.22
C ASN A 96 -12.60 -2.05 -5.51
N CYS A 97 -12.52 -2.80 -4.42
CA CYS A 97 -11.27 -3.03 -3.70
C CYS A 97 -10.35 -4.09 -4.35
N ASN A 98 -10.81 -4.79 -5.40
CA ASN A 98 -10.08 -5.88 -6.05
C ASN A 98 -9.25 -5.43 -7.27
N LYS A 99 -9.04 -4.13 -7.45
CA LYS A 99 -8.25 -3.62 -8.58
C LYS A 99 -6.79 -4.09 -8.48
N PRO A 100 -6.16 -4.46 -9.60
CA PRO A 100 -4.80 -4.98 -9.59
C PRO A 100 -3.79 -3.95 -9.07
N GLY A 101 -3.92 -2.67 -9.43
CA GLY A 101 -3.04 -1.60 -8.95
C GLY A 101 -3.17 -1.40 -7.44
N LEU A 102 -4.39 -1.26 -6.94
CA LEU A 102 -4.67 -1.16 -5.51
C LEU A 102 -4.13 -2.37 -4.73
N ARG A 103 -4.33 -3.59 -5.22
CA ARG A 103 -3.81 -4.80 -4.57
C ARG A 103 -2.29 -4.82 -4.55
N ALA A 104 -1.64 -4.38 -5.63
CA ALA A 104 -0.18 -4.26 -5.69
C ALA A 104 0.33 -3.20 -4.69
N LEU A 105 -0.32 -2.04 -4.62
CA LEU A 105 -0.01 -0.98 -3.66
C LEU A 105 -0.11 -1.47 -2.21
N LEU A 106 -1.24 -2.07 -1.83
CA LEU A 106 -1.45 -2.58 -0.47
C LEU A 106 -0.41 -3.62 -0.06
N ASN A 107 -0.09 -4.57 -0.97
CA ASN A 107 0.96 -5.56 -0.72
C ASN A 107 2.34 -4.93 -0.50
N ARG A 108 2.65 -3.82 -1.18
CA ARG A 108 3.93 -3.12 -1.02
C ARG A 108 3.98 -2.34 0.31
N ILE A 109 2.88 -1.69 0.69
CA ILE A 109 2.74 -1.01 2.00
C ILE A 109 2.93 -2.03 3.12
N LEU A 110 2.19 -3.15 3.08
CA LEU A 110 2.26 -4.19 4.12
C LEU A 110 3.63 -4.87 4.24
N LYS A 111 4.40 -4.91 3.15
CA LYS A 111 5.79 -5.41 3.15
C LYS A 111 6.80 -4.39 3.69
N GLY A 112 6.38 -3.16 3.98
CA GLY A 112 7.28 -2.10 4.47
C GLY A 112 8.19 -1.50 3.39
N HIS A 113 7.88 -1.70 2.11
CA HIS A 113 8.70 -1.20 0.99
C HIS A 113 8.37 0.25 0.59
N VAL A 114 7.41 0.89 1.26
CA VAL A 114 6.87 2.21 0.89
C VAL A 114 7.04 3.16 2.06
N HIS A 115 7.84 4.21 1.87
CA HIS A 115 8.01 5.25 2.88
C HIS A 115 7.03 6.40 2.67
N THR A 116 6.78 6.78 1.41
CA THR A 116 5.84 7.85 1.10
C THR A 116 4.86 7.36 0.05
N LEU A 117 3.57 7.50 0.33
CA LEU A 117 2.48 7.30 -0.62
C LEU A 117 1.89 8.68 -0.96
N SER A 118 1.98 9.08 -2.22
CA SER A 118 1.33 10.29 -2.72
C SER A 118 0.10 9.96 -3.56
N VAL A 119 -0.95 10.73 -3.33
CA VAL A 119 -2.20 10.66 -4.07
C VAL A 119 -2.57 12.08 -4.50
N VAL A 120 -3.19 12.24 -5.67
CA VAL A 120 -3.58 13.59 -6.13
C VAL A 120 -4.75 14.09 -5.28
N TYR A 121 -5.82 13.29 -5.21
CA TYR A 121 -7.02 13.59 -4.43
C TYR A 121 -7.32 12.41 -3.50
N GLU A 122 -7.72 12.70 -2.27
CA GLU A 122 -7.97 11.67 -1.27
C GLU A 122 -9.22 10.81 -1.54
N ASP A 123 -10.37 11.45 -1.73
CA ASP A 123 -11.66 10.76 -1.85
C ASP A 123 -11.89 10.10 -3.21
N ARG A 124 -11.07 10.45 -4.20
CA ARG A 124 -11.16 9.88 -5.55
C ARG A 124 -10.37 8.60 -5.70
N GLN A 125 -9.64 8.10 -4.70
CA GLN A 125 -8.86 6.88 -4.89
C GLN A 125 -9.51 5.67 -4.25
N LEU A 126 -10.11 5.84 -3.06
CA LEU A 126 -11.03 4.89 -2.47
C LEU A 126 -12.19 5.64 -1.82
N ARG A 127 -13.42 5.41 -2.31
CA ARG A 127 -14.61 6.06 -1.72
C ARG A 127 -14.95 5.52 -0.34
N PHE A 128 -14.62 4.25 -0.10
CA PHE A 128 -14.61 3.65 1.22
C PHE A 128 -13.26 2.97 1.45
N GLY A 129 -12.67 3.17 2.62
CA GLY A 129 -11.41 2.53 2.99
C GLY A 129 -10.18 3.44 3.04
N THR A 130 -10.31 4.74 2.77
CA THR A 130 -9.20 5.69 2.96
C THR A 130 -8.74 5.74 4.41
N ALA A 131 -9.67 5.73 5.37
CA ALA A 131 -9.33 5.61 6.78
C ALA A 131 -8.56 4.32 7.11
N LEU A 132 -8.92 3.20 6.48
CA LEU A 132 -8.22 1.92 6.63
C LEU A 132 -6.81 1.97 6.03
N ILE A 133 -6.65 2.59 4.86
CA ILE A 133 -5.35 2.78 4.22
C ILE A 133 -4.46 3.71 5.04
N ARG A 134 -4.99 4.81 5.56
CA ARG A 134 -4.28 5.68 6.51
C ARG A 134 -3.84 4.90 7.75
N LEU A 135 -4.70 4.03 8.30
CA LEU A 135 -4.35 3.18 9.43
C LEU A 135 -3.21 2.21 9.10
N MET A 136 -3.26 1.55 7.94
CA MET A 136 -2.20 0.66 7.47
C MET A 136 -0.89 1.41 7.29
N CYS A 137 -0.92 2.58 6.65
CA CYS A 137 0.25 3.44 6.45
C CYS A 137 0.88 3.83 7.80
N ARG A 138 0.07 4.24 8.79
CA ARG A 138 0.57 4.54 10.14
C ARG A 138 1.22 3.34 10.82
N LYS A 139 0.69 2.13 10.61
CA LYS A 139 1.25 0.89 11.18
C LYS A 139 2.56 0.47 10.52
N THR A 140 2.74 0.77 9.23
CA THR A 140 3.93 0.42 8.46
C THR A 140 4.98 1.53 8.41
N GLY A 141 4.68 2.70 9.00
CA GLY A 141 5.56 3.87 8.94
C GLY A 141 5.56 4.58 7.58
N THR A 142 4.52 4.38 6.77
CA THR A 142 4.34 5.06 5.49
C THR A 142 3.66 6.42 5.70
N ASP A 143 4.27 7.49 5.20
CA ASP A 143 3.71 8.84 5.15
C ASP A 143 2.75 8.96 3.95
N MET A 144 1.50 9.32 4.20
CA MET A 144 0.49 9.47 3.14
C MET A 144 0.26 10.96 2.86
N ARG A 145 0.57 11.39 1.64
CA ARG A 145 0.47 12.78 1.19
C ARG A 145 -0.60 12.95 0.12
N VAL A 146 -1.46 13.94 0.32
CA VAL A 146 -2.46 14.36 -0.67
C VAL A 146 -1.94 15.64 -1.32
N LEU A 147 -1.84 15.67 -2.64
CA LEU A 147 -1.29 16.82 -3.37
C LEU A 147 -2.29 17.97 -3.49
N GLU A 148 -3.58 17.65 -3.64
CA GLU A 148 -4.66 18.62 -3.85
C GLU A 148 -5.93 18.26 -3.09
N GLU A 149 -6.63 19.31 -2.67
CA GLU A 149 -8.01 19.19 -2.21
C GLU A 149 -8.94 19.02 -3.43
N ALA A 150 -9.91 18.10 -3.34
CA ALA A 150 -10.76 17.78 -4.48
C ALA A 150 -11.71 18.93 -4.83
N SER A 151 -11.82 19.25 -6.13
CA SER A 151 -12.84 20.20 -6.61
C SER A 151 -14.23 19.55 -6.70
N PRO A 152 -15.32 20.29 -6.41
CA PRO A 152 -16.67 19.72 -6.27
C PRO A 152 -17.31 19.22 -7.57
N LYS A 153 -17.00 19.82 -8.74
CA LYS A 153 -17.68 19.50 -10.01
C LYS A 153 -17.48 18.05 -10.49
N THR A 154 -16.29 17.49 -10.31
CA THR A 154 -16.00 16.08 -10.67
C THR A 154 -16.40 15.10 -9.56
N PHE A 155 -16.61 15.61 -8.35
CA PHE A 155 -16.97 14.80 -7.19
C PHE A 155 -18.46 14.40 -7.20
N GLU A 156 -19.36 15.32 -7.54
CA GLU A 156 -20.82 15.05 -7.57
C GLU A 156 -21.19 14.00 -8.62
N GLU A 157 -20.65 14.11 -9.84
CA GLU A 157 -20.87 13.13 -10.91
C GLU A 157 -20.32 11.75 -10.55
N GLU A 158 -19.16 11.72 -9.91
CA GLU A 158 -18.63 10.48 -9.35
C GLU A 158 -19.60 9.93 -8.31
N LEU A 159 -19.98 10.74 -7.32
CA LEU A 159 -20.84 10.34 -6.21
C LEU A 159 -22.13 9.69 -6.71
N ALA A 160 -22.80 10.32 -7.68
CA ALA A 160 -23.96 9.75 -8.35
C ALA A 160 -23.67 8.36 -8.96
N LYS A 161 -22.56 8.20 -9.69
CA LYS A 161 -22.15 6.90 -10.27
C LYS A 161 -21.95 5.81 -9.22
N ASP A 162 -21.36 6.10 -8.06
CA ASP A 162 -21.23 5.04 -7.04
C ASP A 162 -22.53 4.76 -6.30
N ILE A 163 -23.40 5.75 -6.09
CA ILE A 163 -24.73 5.49 -5.53
C ILE A 163 -25.49 4.54 -6.46
N VAL A 164 -25.48 4.81 -7.78
CA VAL A 164 -26.07 3.93 -8.79
C VAL A 164 -25.42 2.54 -8.77
N THR A 165 -24.08 2.47 -8.66
CA THR A 165 -23.35 1.19 -8.58
C THR A 165 -23.73 0.41 -7.32
N LEU A 166 -23.82 1.07 -6.17
CA LEU A 166 -24.20 0.49 -4.89
C LEU A 166 -25.64 -0.04 -4.95
N LEU A 167 -26.57 0.78 -5.43
CA LEU A 167 -27.97 0.39 -5.66
C LEU A 167 -28.07 -0.80 -6.61
N THR A 168 -27.30 -0.81 -7.70
CA THR A 168 -27.28 -1.92 -8.66
C THR A 168 -26.82 -3.23 -8.01
N VAL A 169 -25.78 -3.19 -7.18
CA VAL A 169 -25.30 -4.37 -6.42
C VAL A 169 -26.36 -4.86 -5.45
N PHE A 170 -27.03 -3.96 -4.72
CA PHE A 170 -28.11 -4.33 -3.80
C PHE A 170 -29.32 -4.90 -4.54
N CYS A 171 -29.76 -4.27 -5.63
CA CYS A 171 -30.85 -4.74 -6.48
C CYS A 171 -30.56 -6.13 -7.05
N ALA A 172 -29.36 -6.36 -7.59
CA ALA A 172 -28.95 -7.68 -8.09
C ALA A 172 -29.01 -8.75 -6.99
N ARG A 173 -28.51 -8.47 -5.78
CA ARG A 173 -28.58 -9.40 -4.64
C ARG A 173 -30.02 -9.68 -4.20
N LEU A 174 -30.88 -8.66 -4.16
CA LEU A 174 -32.30 -8.80 -3.85
C LEU A 174 -33.03 -9.64 -4.91
N TYR A 175 -32.68 -9.44 -6.18
CA TYR A 175 -33.29 -10.17 -7.29
C TYR A 175 -32.90 -11.65 -7.27
N VAL A 176 -31.62 -11.96 -7.03
CA VAL A 176 -31.14 -13.35 -6.85
C VAL A 176 -31.87 -14.02 -5.68
N LYS A 177 -32.03 -13.34 -4.55
CA LYS A 177 -32.78 -13.86 -3.39
C LYS A 177 -34.25 -14.15 -3.72
N ARG A 178 -34.90 -13.30 -4.52
CA ARG A 178 -36.28 -13.53 -5.01
C ARG A 178 -36.35 -14.70 -6.01
N SER A 179 -35.38 -14.82 -6.91
CA SER A 179 -35.29 -15.94 -7.86
C SER A 179 -35.14 -17.28 -7.15
N HIS A 180 -34.31 -17.36 -6.10
CA HIS A 180 -34.20 -18.57 -5.29
C HIS A 180 -35.51 -18.89 -4.55
N LYS A 181 -36.18 -17.90 -3.94
CA LYS A 181 -37.50 -18.12 -3.31
C LYS A 181 -38.57 -18.63 -4.28
N ASN A 182 -38.63 -18.07 -5.49
CA ASN A 182 -39.61 -18.49 -6.50
C ASN A 182 -39.34 -19.91 -7.02
N LYS A 183 -38.07 -20.33 -7.12
CA LYS A 183 -37.69 -21.71 -7.48
C LYS A 183 -38.02 -22.73 -6.40
N THR A 184 -38.00 -22.33 -5.13
CA THR A 184 -38.36 -23.22 -4.00
C THR A 184 -39.87 -23.34 -3.80
N GLN A 185 -40.67 -22.37 -4.28
CA GLN A 185 -42.14 -22.40 -4.22
C GLN A 185 -42.81 -23.05 -5.44
N SER A 186 -42.06 -23.33 -6.51
CA SER A 186 -42.55 -23.98 -7.73
C SER A 186 -42.24 -25.49 -7.79
N LEU A 187 -42.01 -26.12 -6.64
CA LEU A 187 -41.88 -27.57 -6.42
C LEU A 187 -42.91 -27.97 -5.37
#